data_AF-A0A0F9Q483-F1
#
_entry.id   AF-A0A0F9Q483-F1
#
_cell.length_a   1.000
_cell.length_b   1.000
_cell.length_c   1.000
_cell.angle_alpha   90.00
_cell.angle_beta   90.00
_cell.angle_gamma   90.00
#
_symmetry.space_group_name_H-M   'P 1'
#
loop_
_entity.id
_entity.type
_entity.pdbx_description
1 polymer ?
#
loop_
_entity_poly.entity_id
_entity_poly.type
_entity_poly.pdbx_seq_one_letter_code
_entity_poly.pdbx_strand_id
1 'polypeptide(L)'
;MTKTESLPKWATLDRKAALVQLFVSSGGFCVFGHEKCLIPEHHYYIYTEFLIKDWQQLDKDQQRADWKAEQQAIHSLGEQSYPVTGRFSAISKEIYASSQPLYYLQGQAVSGLTLKPFVAVRLSSSYMHLHIDLGDALRQVSKSKRRKAIRYGKPFPREIEVIIRRKVFEAVKDYLAH
;
A
#
# COMPACT_ATOMS: atom_id res chain seq x y z
N MET A 1 28.74 8.09 -33.43
CA MET A 1 28.31 6.87 -32.71
C MET A 1 27.35 6.12 -33.62
N THR A 2 27.83 5.02 -34.22
CA THR A 2 27.00 4.14 -35.04
C THR A 2 25.95 3.49 -34.14
N LYS A 3 24.67 3.65 -34.46
CA LYS A 3 23.61 2.87 -33.80
C LYS A 3 23.87 1.41 -34.14
N THR A 4 24.33 0.63 -33.18
CA THR A 4 24.23 -0.83 -33.28
C THR A 4 22.74 -1.15 -33.35
N GLU A 5 22.27 -1.53 -34.53
CA GLU A 5 20.91 -1.99 -34.74
C GLU A 5 20.72 -3.26 -33.92
N SER A 6 20.11 -3.11 -32.74
CA SER A 6 19.77 -4.24 -31.90
C SER A 6 18.70 -5.04 -32.61
N LEU A 7 19.00 -6.31 -32.88
CA LEU A 7 18.05 -7.26 -33.43
C LEU A 7 16.76 -7.27 -32.61
N PRO A 8 15.61 -7.54 -33.24
CA PRO A 8 14.34 -7.57 -32.52
C PRO A 8 14.35 -8.68 -31.47
N LYS A 9 13.71 -8.43 -30.32
CA LYS A 9 13.74 -9.32 -29.15
C LYS A 9 13.29 -10.75 -29.43
N TRP A 10 12.39 -10.94 -30.39
CA TRP A 10 11.88 -12.25 -30.78
C TRP A 10 12.92 -13.10 -31.53
N ALA A 11 13.96 -12.49 -32.13
CA ALA A 11 14.89 -13.15 -33.04
C ALA A 11 16.07 -13.80 -32.28
N THR A 12 15.75 -14.77 -31.43
CA THR A 12 16.73 -15.64 -30.76
C THR A 12 17.52 -16.46 -31.79
N LEU A 13 18.69 -16.98 -31.39
CA LEU A 13 19.55 -17.77 -32.29
C LEU A 13 18.81 -18.99 -32.85
N ASP A 14 18.03 -19.68 -32.01
CA ASP A 14 17.28 -20.88 -32.40
C ASP A 14 16.20 -20.56 -33.43
N ARG A 15 15.45 -19.47 -33.24
CA ARG A 15 14.40 -19.03 -34.17
C ARG A 15 14.98 -18.60 -35.52
N LYS A 16 16.15 -17.96 -35.51
CA LYS A 16 16.87 -17.63 -36.76
C LYS A 16 17.34 -18.88 -37.49
N ALA A 17 17.93 -19.84 -36.76
CA ALA A 17 18.34 -21.11 -37.33
C ALA A 17 17.15 -21.84 -37.96
N ALA A 18 15.99 -21.84 -37.29
CA ALA A 18 14.76 -22.40 -37.82
C ALA A 18 14.30 -21.73 -39.12
N LEU A 19 14.31 -20.39 -39.20
CA LEU A 19 13.97 -19.68 -40.44
C LEU A 19 14.94 -19.99 -41.59
N VAL A 20 16.24 -20.04 -41.30
CA VAL A 20 17.26 -20.38 -42.30
C VAL A 20 17.08 -21.82 -42.78
N GLN A 21 16.83 -22.76 -41.89
CA GLN A 21 16.57 -24.16 -42.24
C GLN A 21 15.30 -24.30 -43.09
N LEU A 22 14.25 -23.54 -42.76
CA LEU A 22 13.00 -23.50 -43.50
C LEU A 22 13.21 -22.92 -44.91
N PHE A 23 14.08 -21.91 -45.05
CA PHE A 23 14.46 -21.37 -46.35
C PHE A 23 15.24 -22.38 -47.20
N VAL A 24 16.27 -23.02 -46.62
CA VAL A 24 17.12 -24.01 -47.31
C VAL A 24 16.31 -25.22 -47.78
N SER A 25 15.38 -25.71 -46.95
CA SER A 25 14.54 -26.87 -47.29
C SER A 25 13.47 -26.57 -48.34
N SER A 26 12.93 -25.35 -48.36
CA SER A 26 11.86 -24.94 -49.28
C SER A 26 12.34 -24.28 -50.57
N GLY A 27 13.64 -23.96 -50.66
CA GLY A 27 14.20 -23.14 -51.74
C GLY A 27 13.62 -21.73 -51.82
N GLY A 28 12.98 -21.25 -50.75
CA GLY A 28 12.28 -19.96 -50.71
C GLY A 28 10.93 -19.92 -51.42
N PHE A 29 10.37 -21.06 -51.83
CA PHE A 29 9.09 -21.14 -52.53
C PHE A 29 7.97 -21.70 -51.65
N CYS A 30 7.72 -23.01 -51.70
CA CYS A 30 6.71 -23.66 -50.88
C CYS A 30 7.36 -24.36 -49.68
N VAL A 31 6.96 -23.98 -48.46
CA VAL A 31 7.48 -24.56 -47.22
C VAL A 31 7.22 -26.07 -47.12
N PHE A 32 6.17 -26.55 -47.78
CA PHE A 32 5.78 -27.96 -47.82
C PHE A 32 6.33 -28.73 -49.03
N GLY A 33 7.14 -28.07 -49.89
CA GLY A 33 7.79 -28.74 -51.02
C GLY A 33 6.89 -28.96 -52.26
N HIS A 34 5.74 -28.29 -52.37
CA HIS A 34 4.91 -28.38 -53.58
C HIS A 34 5.49 -27.55 -54.73
N GLU A 35 5.66 -28.16 -55.91
CA GLU A 35 6.23 -27.50 -57.10
C GLU A 35 5.34 -26.38 -57.67
N LYS A 36 4.01 -26.52 -57.61
CA LYS A 36 3.03 -25.53 -58.09
C LYS A 36 1.99 -25.22 -57.00
N CYS A 37 2.46 -24.67 -55.88
CA CYS A 37 1.59 -24.34 -54.77
C CYS A 37 0.70 -23.13 -55.07
N LEU A 38 -0.62 -23.36 -55.18
CA LEU A 38 -1.61 -22.30 -55.35
C LEU A 38 -2.04 -21.67 -54.02
N ILE A 39 -1.70 -22.30 -52.89
CA ILE A 39 -2.05 -21.83 -51.55
C ILE A 39 -1.03 -20.78 -51.10
N PRO A 40 -1.42 -19.51 -50.91
CA PRO A 40 -0.49 -18.44 -50.55
C PRO A 40 0.15 -18.65 -49.18
N GLU A 41 -0.58 -19.22 -48.22
CA GLU A 41 -0.08 -19.47 -46.85
C GLU A 41 1.11 -20.43 -46.79
N HIS A 42 1.27 -21.27 -47.82
CA HIS A 42 2.39 -22.18 -47.93
C HIS A 42 3.65 -21.52 -48.51
N HIS A 43 3.53 -20.31 -49.05
CA HIS A 43 4.66 -19.59 -49.59
C HIS A 43 5.55 -19.11 -48.45
N TYR A 44 6.86 -19.32 -48.61
CA TYR A 44 7.87 -19.05 -47.58
C TYR A 44 7.67 -17.69 -46.89
N TYR A 45 7.51 -16.63 -47.69
CA TYR A 45 7.35 -15.27 -47.17
C TYR A 45 6.14 -15.15 -46.23
N ILE A 46 4.96 -15.58 -46.70
CA ILE A 46 3.71 -15.48 -45.94
C ILE A 46 3.75 -16.40 -44.71
N TYR A 47 4.25 -17.62 -44.87
CA TYR A 47 4.39 -18.58 -43.78
C TYR A 47 5.29 -18.05 -42.66
N THR A 48 6.46 -17.49 -43.03
CA THR A 48 7.40 -16.94 -42.04
C THR A 48 6.84 -15.73 -41.32
N GLU A 49 6.04 -14.88 -41.97
CA GLU A 49 5.35 -13.78 -41.27
C GLU A 49 4.39 -14.28 -40.20
N PHE A 50 3.61 -15.33 -40.48
CA PHE A 50 2.73 -15.94 -39.49
C PHE A 50 3.52 -16.57 -38.35
N LEU A 51 4.57 -17.33 -38.68
CA LEU A 51 5.43 -17.97 -37.68
C LEU A 51 6.08 -16.94 -36.74
N ILE A 52 6.54 -15.81 -37.28
CA ILE A 52 7.12 -14.72 -36.48
C ILE A 52 6.06 -14.08 -35.56
N LYS A 53 4.83 -13.88 -36.05
CA LYS A 53 3.72 -13.36 -35.23
C LYS A 53 3.39 -14.31 -34.07
N ASP A 54 3.36 -15.61 -34.33
CA ASP A 54 3.08 -16.62 -33.30
C ASP A 54 4.17 -16.61 -32.22
N TRP A 55 5.45 -16.55 -32.62
CA TRP A 55 6.56 -16.44 -31.67
C TRP A 55 6.50 -15.17 -30.82
N GLN A 56 6.14 -14.03 -31.41
CA GLN A 56 5.95 -12.79 -30.66
C GLN A 56 4.80 -12.89 -29.66
N GLN A 57 3.74 -13.62 -30.01
CA GLN A 57 2.60 -13.83 -29.13
C GLN A 57 2.98 -14.74 -27.95
N LEU A 58 3.70 -15.83 -28.21
CA LEU A 58 4.23 -16.71 -27.17
C LEU A 58 5.14 -15.97 -26.19
N ASP A 59 6.04 -15.12 -26.68
CA ASP A 59 6.92 -14.31 -25.81
C ASP A 59 6.11 -13.40 -24.86
N LYS A 60 5.04 -12.78 -25.36
CA LYS A 60 4.15 -11.94 -24.54
C LYS A 60 3.40 -12.74 -23.49
N ASP A 61 2.92 -13.92 -23.85
CA ASP A 61 2.14 -14.76 -22.95
C ASP A 61 3.02 -15.37 -21.86
N GLN A 62 4.27 -15.73 -22.17
CA GLN A 62 5.26 -16.15 -21.18
C GLN A 62 5.59 -15.00 -20.21
N GLN A 63 5.87 -13.79 -20.70
CA GLN A 63 6.10 -12.63 -19.82
C GLN A 63 4.92 -12.35 -18.89
N ARG A 64 3.68 -12.50 -19.38
CA ARG A 64 2.48 -12.35 -18.55
C ARG A 64 2.38 -13.44 -17.49
N ALA A 65 2.76 -14.68 -17.83
CA ALA A 65 2.76 -15.79 -16.89
C ALA A 65 3.81 -15.59 -15.80
N ASP A 66 5.04 -15.20 -16.17
CA ASP A 66 6.13 -14.91 -15.26
C ASP A 66 5.76 -13.76 -14.31
N TRP A 67 5.22 -12.67 -14.85
CA TRP A 67 4.74 -11.54 -14.04
C TRP A 67 3.66 -11.96 -13.04
N LYS A 68 2.70 -12.80 -13.45
CA LYS A 68 1.67 -13.32 -12.55
C LYS A 68 2.28 -14.21 -11.46
N ALA A 69 3.25 -15.05 -11.81
CA ALA A 69 3.94 -15.91 -10.86
C ALA A 69 4.74 -15.09 -9.84
N GLU A 70 5.46 -14.05 -10.30
CA GLU A 70 6.16 -13.10 -9.43
C GLU A 70 5.18 -12.36 -8.50
N GLN A 71 4.07 -11.84 -9.03
CA GLN A 71 3.04 -11.22 -8.19
C GLN A 71 2.48 -12.19 -7.16
N GLN A 72 2.17 -13.42 -7.57
CA GLN A 72 1.71 -14.46 -6.65
C GLN A 72 2.75 -14.75 -5.56
N ALA A 73 4.04 -14.83 -5.92
CA ALA A 73 5.12 -15.06 -4.97
C ALA A 73 5.31 -13.90 -3.97
N ILE A 74 5.19 -12.65 -4.43
CA ILE A 74 5.24 -11.46 -3.57
C ILE A 74 4.07 -11.44 -2.58
N HIS A 75 2.87 -11.81 -3.05
CA HIS A 75 1.65 -11.77 -2.25
C HIS A 75 1.42 -13.05 -1.43
N SER A 76 2.11 -14.15 -1.73
CA SER A 76 2.15 -15.34 -0.89
C SER A 76 3.11 -15.13 0.28
N LEU A 77 2.78 -14.22 1.19
CA LEU A 77 3.23 -14.40 2.56
C LEU A 77 2.66 -15.75 3.02
N GLY A 78 3.46 -16.57 3.71
CA GLY A 78 3.05 -17.91 4.19
C GLY A 78 1.91 -17.91 5.23
N GLU A 79 1.11 -16.85 5.28
CA GLU A 79 -0.06 -16.69 6.11
C GLU A 79 -1.26 -17.40 5.48
N GLN A 80 -2.06 -18.08 6.32
CA GLN A 80 -3.26 -18.78 5.87
C GLN A 80 -4.25 -17.82 5.20
N SER A 81 -4.41 -17.97 3.89
CA SER A 81 -5.44 -17.31 3.11
C SER A 81 -6.70 -18.17 3.15
N TYR A 82 -7.59 -17.98 4.14
CA TYR A 82 -9.07 -18.11 4.04
C TYR A 82 -9.77 -18.11 5.42
N PRO A 83 -10.91 -17.41 5.60
CA PRO A 83 -11.31 -16.12 5.05
C PRO A 83 -10.89 -14.96 5.98
N VAL A 84 -10.29 -13.91 5.41
CA VAL A 84 -9.77 -12.72 6.11
C VAL A 84 -10.64 -11.51 5.80
N THR A 85 -11.76 -11.37 6.49
CA THR A 85 -12.45 -10.07 6.62
C THR A 85 -12.43 -9.67 8.09
N GLY A 86 -11.68 -8.61 8.42
CA GLY A 86 -11.77 -7.93 9.72
C GLY A 86 -10.85 -8.41 10.85
N ARG A 87 -9.87 -9.28 10.62
CA ARG A 87 -8.86 -9.62 11.63
C ARG A 87 -7.54 -8.90 11.34
N PHE A 88 -7.06 -8.12 12.30
CA PHE A 88 -5.69 -7.63 12.31
C PHE A 88 -4.72 -8.83 12.20
N SER A 89 -3.86 -8.86 11.17
CA SER A 89 -2.71 -9.77 11.11
C SER A 89 -1.81 -9.60 12.34
N ALA A 90 -1.02 -10.62 12.71
CA ALA A 90 -0.13 -10.53 13.88
C ALA A 90 0.81 -9.32 13.78
N ILE A 91 1.39 -9.09 12.60
CA ILE A 91 2.26 -7.94 12.30
C ILE A 91 1.49 -6.63 12.42
N SER A 92 0.27 -6.54 11.85
CA SER A 92 -0.52 -5.30 11.95
C SER A 92 -0.97 -5.01 13.39
N LYS A 93 -1.21 -6.03 14.24
CA LYS A 93 -1.48 -5.82 15.67
C LYS A 93 -0.28 -5.19 16.37
N GLU A 94 0.92 -5.66 16.06
CA GLU A 94 2.16 -5.16 16.66
C GLU A 94 2.47 -3.73 16.19
N ILE A 95 2.32 -3.45 14.89
CA ILE A 95 2.41 -2.08 14.34
C ILE A 95 1.38 -1.17 15.00
N TYR A 96 0.15 -1.66 15.18
CA TYR A 96 -0.90 -0.88 15.83
C TYR A 96 -0.58 -0.60 17.30
N ALA A 97 -0.18 -1.62 18.07
CA ALA A 97 0.18 -1.46 19.48
C ALA A 97 1.39 -0.53 19.68
N SER A 98 2.40 -0.60 18.80
CA SER A 98 3.59 0.25 18.84
C SER A 98 3.33 1.70 18.41
N SER A 99 2.36 1.93 17.52
CA SER A 99 2.00 3.27 17.05
C SER A 99 0.93 3.97 17.90
N GLN A 100 0.35 3.30 18.91
CA GLN A 100 -0.66 3.92 19.76
C GLN A 100 -0.04 5.07 20.59
N PRO A 101 -0.69 6.25 20.64
CA PRO A 101 -0.30 7.31 21.58
C PRO A 101 -0.49 6.81 23.02
N LEU A 102 0.10 7.47 24.02
CA LEU A 102 -0.13 7.06 25.42
C LEU A 102 -1.59 7.30 25.86
N TYR A 103 -2.22 8.34 25.32
CA TYR A 103 -3.59 8.73 25.67
C TYR A 103 -4.31 9.46 24.52
N TYR A 104 -5.64 9.50 24.63
CA TYR A 104 -6.54 10.26 23.77
C TYR A 104 -7.31 11.29 24.59
N LEU A 105 -7.34 12.54 24.12
CA LEU A 105 -8.17 13.60 24.70
C LEU A 105 -9.61 13.40 24.23
N GLN A 106 -10.52 13.07 25.15
CA GLN A 106 -11.93 12.81 24.81
C GLN A 106 -12.76 14.10 24.81
N GLY A 107 -12.53 14.95 25.80
CA GLY A 107 -13.31 16.18 25.94
C GLY A 107 -12.98 16.96 27.20
N GLN A 108 -13.57 18.14 27.30
CA GLN A 108 -13.39 19.05 28.44
C GLN A 108 -14.75 19.44 28.98
N ALA A 109 -14.90 19.44 30.30
CA ALA A 109 -16.16 19.72 30.96
C ALA A 109 -15.94 20.42 32.31
N VAL A 110 -17.02 20.73 33.01
CA VAL A 110 -16.99 21.22 34.40
C VAL A 110 -17.65 20.16 35.28
N SER A 111 -17.02 19.83 36.40
CA SER A 111 -17.61 18.92 37.38
C SER A 111 -18.83 19.59 38.02
N GLY A 112 -19.97 18.90 38.05
CA GLY A 112 -21.18 19.40 38.70
C GLY A 112 -21.04 19.54 40.22
N LEU A 113 -20.15 18.75 40.84
CA LEU A 113 -19.95 18.73 42.29
C LEU A 113 -18.97 19.81 42.74
N THR A 114 -17.78 19.86 42.13
CA THR A 114 -16.72 20.79 42.54
C THR A 114 -16.74 22.10 41.77
N LEU A 115 -17.54 22.19 40.69
CA LEU A 115 -17.57 23.31 39.75
C LEU A 115 -16.20 23.65 39.13
N LYS A 116 -15.25 22.71 39.20
CA LYS A 116 -13.92 22.84 38.62
C LYS A 116 -13.90 22.29 37.19
N PRO A 117 -13.21 22.97 36.26
CA PRO A 117 -13.02 22.47 34.91
C PRO A 117 -12.08 21.26 34.91
N PHE A 118 -12.41 20.23 34.15
CA PHE A 118 -11.59 19.03 34.00
C PHE A 118 -11.48 18.60 32.54
N VAL A 119 -10.46 17.80 32.23
CA VAL A 119 -10.33 17.09 30.96
C VAL A 119 -10.55 15.60 31.19
N ALA A 120 -11.37 14.99 30.35
CA ALA A 120 -11.50 13.55 30.27
C ALA A 120 -10.48 13.01 29.26
N VAL A 121 -9.63 12.09 29.73
CA VAL A 121 -8.55 11.50 28.96
C VAL A 121 -8.68 9.99 29.01
N ARG A 122 -8.73 9.36 27.84
CA ARG A 122 -8.75 7.90 27.73
C ARG A 122 -7.32 7.40 27.55
N LEU A 123 -6.90 6.42 28.33
CA LEU A 123 -5.62 5.74 28.12
C LEU A 123 -5.74 4.78 26.93
N SER A 124 -4.68 4.65 26.12
CA SER A 124 -4.80 3.90 24.86
C SER A 124 -4.86 2.39 25.05
N SER A 125 -4.11 1.87 26.03
CA SER A 125 -4.05 0.44 26.36
C SER A 125 -5.19 -0.05 27.26
N SER A 126 -6.06 0.83 27.74
CA SER A 126 -7.15 0.47 28.65
C SER A 126 -8.47 1.17 28.31
N TYR A 127 -9.56 0.71 28.94
CA TYR A 127 -10.85 1.39 28.90
C TYR A 127 -10.98 2.44 30.02
N MET A 128 -9.87 2.78 30.70
CA MET A 128 -9.87 3.72 31.80
C MET A 128 -9.90 5.17 31.31
N HIS A 129 -10.74 5.97 31.97
CA HIS A 129 -10.88 7.39 31.74
C HIS A 129 -10.37 8.15 32.96
N LEU A 130 -9.31 8.93 32.77
CA LEU A 130 -8.79 9.84 33.79
C LEU A 130 -9.47 11.19 33.67
N HIS A 131 -9.85 11.75 34.82
CA HIS A 131 -10.46 13.07 34.92
C HIS A 131 -9.47 14.01 35.62
N ILE A 132 -8.84 14.88 34.84
CA ILE A 132 -7.72 15.71 35.30
C ILE A 132 -8.21 17.14 35.51
N ASP A 133 -8.01 17.68 36.71
CA ASP A 133 -8.42 19.05 37.08
C ASP A 133 -7.57 20.11 36.37
N LEU A 134 -8.23 21.07 35.72
CA LEU A 134 -7.61 22.19 35.00
C LEU A 134 -7.70 23.52 35.75
N GLY A 135 -8.22 23.54 36.99
CA GLY A 135 -8.52 24.76 37.74
C GLY A 135 -7.42 25.84 37.66
N ASP A 136 -6.18 25.46 37.95
CA ASP A 136 -5.06 26.41 37.94
C ASP A 136 -4.60 26.80 36.54
N ALA A 137 -4.64 25.87 35.59
CA ALA A 137 -4.17 26.10 34.21
C ALA A 137 -5.04 27.12 33.48
N LEU A 138 -6.33 27.17 33.82
CA LEU A 138 -7.30 28.06 33.19
C LEU A 138 -7.41 29.43 33.86
N ARG A 139 -6.66 29.70 34.94
CA ARG A 139 -6.73 30.96 35.70
C ARG A 139 -6.35 32.18 34.87
N GLN A 140 -5.40 32.03 33.94
CA GLN A 140 -4.95 33.08 33.02
C GLN A 140 -5.95 33.37 31.89
N VAL A 141 -6.95 32.50 31.69
CA VAL A 141 -7.94 32.65 30.63
C VAL A 141 -9.14 33.45 31.12
N SER A 142 -9.58 34.43 30.32
CA SER A 142 -10.78 35.19 30.63
C SER A 142 -12.02 34.28 30.74
N LYS A 143 -12.94 34.64 31.63
CA LYS A 143 -14.16 33.88 31.94
C LYS A 143 -14.98 33.54 30.69
N SER A 144 -15.07 34.47 29.73
CA SER A 144 -15.81 34.28 28.47
C SER A 144 -15.13 33.25 27.56
N LYS A 145 -13.81 33.35 27.36
CA LYS A 145 -13.05 32.37 26.56
C LYS A 145 -13.14 30.97 27.15
N ARG A 146 -12.97 30.85 28.48
CA ARG A 146 -13.12 29.58 29.21
C ARG A 146 -14.50 28.94 28.98
N ARG A 147 -15.56 29.74 29.13
CA ARG A 147 -16.95 29.26 28.90
C ARG A 147 -17.18 28.81 27.47
N LYS A 148 -16.65 29.55 26.48
CA LYS A 148 -16.81 29.20 25.05
C LYS A 148 -16.02 27.94 24.67
N ALA A 149 -14.83 27.77 25.23
CA ALA A 149 -14.04 26.57 25.01
C ALA A 149 -14.73 25.32 25.57
N ILE A 150 -15.23 25.40 26.81
CA ILE A 150 -15.90 24.24 27.43
C ILE A 150 -17.26 23.95 26.78
N ARG A 151 -18.10 24.97 26.53
CA ARG A 151 -19.44 24.74 25.96
C ARG A 151 -19.44 24.40 24.48
N TYR A 152 -18.53 24.98 23.70
CA TYR A 152 -18.57 24.89 22.23
C TYR A 152 -17.31 24.24 21.64
N GLY A 153 -16.40 23.72 22.46
CA GLY A 153 -15.16 23.12 21.97
C GLY A 153 -14.21 24.10 21.27
N LYS A 154 -14.33 25.41 21.53
CA LYS A 154 -13.43 26.40 20.89
C LYS A 154 -11.98 26.21 21.39
N PRO A 155 -10.98 26.31 20.50
CA PRO A 155 -9.58 26.13 20.88
C PRO A 155 -9.12 27.21 21.85
N PHE A 156 -8.13 26.87 22.69
CA PHE A 156 -7.49 27.83 23.58
C PHE A 156 -6.34 28.53 22.85
N PRO A 157 -5.84 29.67 23.37
CA PRO A 157 -4.55 30.18 22.94
C PRO A 157 -3.47 29.10 23.10
N ARG A 158 -2.54 29.02 22.14
CA ARG A 158 -1.52 27.95 22.05
C ARG A 158 -0.75 27.75 23.36
N GLU A 159 -0.42 28.84 24.06
CA GLU A 159 0.28 28.80 25.35
C GLU A 159 -0.46 27.95 26.40
N ILE A 160 -1.77 28.13 26.51
CA ILE A 160 -2.60 27.40 27.47
C ILE A 160 -2.78 25.94 27.04
N GLU A 161 -2.87 25.67 25.74
CA GLU A 161 -2.94 24.29 25.23
C GLU A 161 -1.68 23.49 25.59
N VAL A 162 -0.50 24.12 25.49
CA VAL A 162 0.77 23.49 25.90
C VAL A 162 0.77 23.19 27.39
N ILE A 163 0.31 24.12 28.24
CA ILE A 163 0.20 23.91 29.69
C ILE A 163 -0.76 22.77 30.02
N ILE A 164 -1.92 22.73 29.37
CA ILE A 164 -2.92 21.65 29.54
C ILE A 164 -2.31 20.31 29.14
N ARG A 165 -1.68 20.23 27.96
CA ARG A 165 -1.04 18.99 27.47
C ARG A 165 0.05 18.51 28.42
N ARG A 166 0.86 19.43 28.98
CA ARG A 166 1.90 19.09 29.95
C ARG A 166 1.30 18.49 31.22
N LYS A 167 0.29 19.14 31.81
CA LYS A 167 -0.41 18.62 33.00
C LYS A 167 -1.06 17.26 32.73
N VAL A 168 -1.65 17.07 31.56
CA VAL A 168 -2.25 15.78 31.18
C VAL A 168 -1.19 14.70 31.06
N PHE A 169 -0.07 15.01 30.42
CA PHE A 169 1.04 14.07 30.27
C PHE A 169 1.65 13.67 31.63
N GLU A 170 1.86 14.63 32.53
CA GLU A 170 2.32 14.37 33.90
C GLU A 170 1.36 13.43 34.65
N ALA A 171 0.05 13.74 34.64
CA ALA A 171 -0.94 12.92 35.32
C ALA A 171 -1.05 11.49 34.74
N VAL A 172 -0.94 11.35 33.41
CA VAL A 172 -0.94 10.03 32.75
C VAL A 172 0.33 9.26 33.11
N LYS A 173 1.49 9.93 33.13
CA LYS A 173 2.76 9.31 33.49
C LYS A 173 2.76 8.82 34.94
N ASP A 174 2.26 9.63 35.87
CA ASP A 174 2.15 9.27 37.28
C ASP A 174 1.24 8.07 37.47
N TYR A 175 0.09 8.03 36.77
CA TYR A 175 -0.83 6.90 36.81
C TYR A 175 -0.21 5.60 36.26
N LEU A 176 0.54 5.67 35.16
CA LEU A 176 1.20 4.49 34.58
C LEU A 176 2.39 3.98 35.38
N ALA A 177 2.93 4.80 36.29
CA ALA A 177 4.04 4.42 37.17
C ALA A 177 3.59 3.68 38.44
N HIS A 178 2.28 3.70 38.75
CA HIS A 178 1.68 3.04 39.91
C HIS A 178 0.94 1.77 39.47
#